data_AF-A0AA90QQ59-F1
#
_entry.id   AF-A0AA90QQ59-F1
#
_cell.length_a   1.000
_cell.length_b   1.000
_cell.length_c   1.000
_cell.angle_alpha   90.00
_cell.angle_beta   90.00
_cell.angle_gamma   90.00
#
_symmetry.space_group_name_H-M   'P 1'
#
loop_
_entity.id
_entity.type
_entity.pdbx_description
1 polymer ?
#
loop_
_entity_poly.entity_id
_entity_poly.type
_entity_poly.pdbx_seq_one_letter_code
_entity_poly.pdbx_strand_id
1 'polypeptide(L)'
;MNARAPNPHFGFVERAPYELGYLLNKLPVDFSSRSKLTADERLIAQAASMHASNANSELMNGLEALGQVIAHAALNPDRGGLDKHQMMSLGALVKHVAVEAQFLQELDFRLSEALGADSPAGADSPGTPNSFGGAA
;
A
#
# COMPACT_ATOMS: atom_id res chain seq x y z
N MET A 1 -17.43 -19.38 10.09
CA MET A 1 -16.77 -18.13 9.65
C MET A 1 -15.63 -17.87 10.63
N ASN A 2 -14.39 -18.15 10.23
CA ASN A 2 -13.24 -17.94 11.11
C ASN A 2 -12.89 -16.44 11.09
N ALA A 3 -13.15 -15.74 12.19
CA ALA A 3 -12.68 -14.37 12.37
C ALA A 3 -11.14 -14.40 12.37
N ARG A 4 -10.52 -13.91 11.29
CA ARG A 4 -9.08 -13.76 11.20
C ARG A 4 -8.69 -12.73 12.27
N ALA A 5 -7.86 -13.12 13.23
CA ALA A 5 -7.38 -12.18 14.25
C ALA A 5 -6.75 -10.95 13.56
N PRO A 6 -6.97 -9.73 14.07
CA PRO A 6 -6.39 -8.52 13.49
C PRO A 6 -4.86 -8.63 13.49
N ASN A 7 -4.23 -8.15 12.41
CA ASN A 7 -2.78 -8.21 12.25
C ASN A 7 -2.11 -7.40 13.38
N PRO A 8 -1.27 -8.02 14.25
CA PRO A 8 -0.69 -7.34 15.41
C PRO A 8 0.31 -6.24 15.04
N HIS A 9 0.82 -6.24 13.81
CA HIS A 9 1.75 -5.24 13.29
C HIS A 9 1.05 -4.06 12.61
N PHE A 10 -0.27 -4.14 12.41
CA PHE A 10 -1.05 -3.06 11.80
C PHE A 10 -1.56 -2.10 12.89
N GLY A 11 -1.00 -0.89 12.91
CA GLY A 11 -1.20 0.08 13.98
C GLY A 11 -1.88 1.37 13.52
N PHE A 12 -1.35 2.50 13.97
CA PHE A 12 -1.89 3.86 13.80
C PHE A 12 -2.04 4.25 12.32
N VAL A 13 -3.27 4.25 11.82
CA VAL A 13 -3.59 4.51 10.41
C VAL A 13 -3.24 5.95 10.02
N GLU A 14 -3.49 6.91 10.91
CA GLU A 14 -3.25 8.35 10.71
C GLU A 14 -1.77 8.72 10.65
N ARG A 15 -0.88 7.77 10.94
CA ARG A 15 0.57 7.91 10.85
C ARG A 15 1.16 6.96 9.82
N ALA A 16 0.37 6.59 8.80
CA ALA A 16 0.74 5.56 7.83
C ALA A 16 2.16 5.69 7.24
N PRO A 17 2.66 6.88 6.82
CA PRO A 17 4.03 7.00 6.32
C PRO A 17 5.10 6.65 7.37
N TYR A 18 4.86 7.02 8.64
CA TYR A 18 5.77 6.73 9.75
C TYR A 18 5.76 5.24 10.10
N GLU A 19 4.58 4.64 10.23
CA GLU A 19 4.41 3.21 10.50
C GLU A 19 4.99 2.36 9.37
N LEU A 20 4.80 2.77 8.11
CA LEU A 20 5.39 2.11 6.95
C LEU A 20 6.91 2.05 7.05
N GLY A 21 7.57 3.18 7.30
CA GLY A 21 9.02 3.22 7.46
C GLY A 21 9.51 2.34 8.62
N TYR A 22 8.77 2.30 9.73
CA TYR A 22 9.06 1.42 10.85
C TYR A 22 8.96 -0.07 10.48
N LEU A 23 7.91 -0.47 9.75
CA LEU A 23 7.69 -1.85 9.33
C LEU A 23 8.69 -2.32 8.28
N LEU A 24 9.06 -1.47 7.32
CA LEU A 24 10.07 -1.80 6.31
C LEU A 24 11.44 -2.11 6.96
N ASN A 25 11.80 -1.42 8.03
CA ASN A 25 13.03 -1.67 8.78
C ASN A 25 13.02 -3.00 9.56
N LYS A 26 11.86 -3.64 9.73
CA LYS A 26 11.74 -4.95 10.37
C LYS A 26 11.77 -6.10 9.36
N LEU A 27 11.58 -5.81 8.07
CA LEU A 27 11.70 -6.84 7.04
C LEU A 27 13.18 -7.22 6.83
N PRO A 28 13.46 -8.45 6.36
CA PRO A 28 14.80 -8.86 5.98
C PRO A 28 15.42 -7.89 4.96
N VAL A 29 16.73 -7.67 5.07
CA VAL A 29 17.47 -6.77 4.15
C VAL A 29 17.39 -7.27 2.71
N ASP A 30 17.27 -8.57 2.52
CA ASP A 30 17.11 -9.26 1.24
C ASP A 30 15.64 -9.64 0.94
N PHE A 31 14.68 -8.91 1.54
CA PHE A 31 13.26 -9.12 1.27
C PHE A 31 12.98 -9.03 -0.22
N SER A 32 12.44 -10.11 -0.77
CA SER A 32 12.13 -10.24 -2.19
C SER A 32 11.01 -11.26 -2.39
N SER A 33 10.40 -11.26 -3.58
CA SER A 33 9.41 -12.27 -3.96
C SER A 33 9.96 -13.70 -4.09
N ARG A 34 11.28 -13.88 -3.93
CA ARG A 34 11.94 -15.20 -3.95
C ARG A 34 12.33 -15.69 -2.56
N SER A 35 12.25 -14.82 -1.56
CA SER A 35 12.64 -15.12 -0.18
C SER A 35 11.45 -15.78 0.52
N LYS A 36 11.68 -16.92 1.18
CA LYS A 36 10.65 -17.54 2.03
C LYS A 36 10.46 -16.70 3.27
N LEU A 37 9.24 -16.26 3.54
CA LEU A 37 8.93 -15.45 4.72
C LEU A 37 8.49 -16.36 5.87
N THR A 38 8.94 -16.02 7.07
CA THR A 38 8.33 -16.54 8.28
C THR A 38 6.89 -16.02 8.43
N ALA A 39 6.10 -16.68 9.27
CA ALA A 39 4.73 -16.25 9.52
C ALA A 39 4.65 -14.81 10.08
N ASP A 40 5.63 -14.40 10.89
CA ASP A 40 5.69 -13.05 11.45
C ASP A 40 6.10 -12.01 10.40
N GLU A 41 7.12 -12.29 9.60
CA GLU A 41 7.54 -11.41 8.48
C GLU A 41 6.42 -11.22 7.46
N ARG A 42 5.62 -12.25 7.21
CA ARG A 42 4.42 -12.15 6.37
C ARG A 42 3.40 -11.17 6.96
N LEU A 43 3.18 -11.19 8.27
CA LEU A 43 2.28 -10.24 8.94
C LEU A 43 2.85 -8.82 8.89
N ILE A 44 4.16 -8.64 9.08
CA ILE A 44 4.83 -7.34 8.95
C ILE A 44 4.69 -6.79 7.52
N ALA A 45 4.97 -7.61 6.50
CA ALA A 45 4.84 -7.23 5.09
C ALA A 45 3.38 -6.89 4.73
N GLN A 46 2.41 -7.63 5.26
CA GLN A 46 1.00 -7.31 5.10
C GLN A 46 0.63 -5.97 5.74
N ALA A 47 1.10 -5.70 6.96
CA ALA A 47 0.86 -4.41 7.62
C ALA A 47 1.52 -3.26 6.85
N ALA A 48 2.72 -3.47 6.32
CA ALA A 48 3.43 -2.48 5.49
C ALA A 48 2.64 -2.16 4.21
N SER A 49 2.13 -3.18 3.50
CA SER A 49 1.28 -2.99 2.32
C SER A 49 0.02 -2.19 2.66
N MET A 50 -0.65 -2.52 3.77
CA MET A 50 -1.83 -1.76 4.23
C MET A 50 -1.50 -0.29 4.53
N HIS A 51 -0.37 0.01 5.20
CA HIS A 51 0.04 1.38 5.44
C HIS A 51 0.46 2.11 4.16
N ALA A 52 1.12 1.45 3.20
CA ALA A 52 1.44 2.04 1.91
C ALA A 52 0.17 2.42 1.13
N SER A 53 -0.82 1.54 1.13
CA SER A 53 -2.13 1.78 0.50
C SER A 53 -2.89 2.94 1.17
N ASN A 54 -2.91 2.98 2.51
CA ASN A 54 -3.54 4.07 3.25
C ASN A 54 -2.85 5.42 2.98
N ALA A 55 -1.52 5.46 3.04
CA ALA A 55 -0.75 6.68 2.76
C ALA A 55 -1.01 7.17 1.33
N ASN A 56 -1.00 6.26 0.34
CA ASN A 56 -1.31 6.63 -1.04
C ASN A 56 -2.73 7.20 -1.19
N SER A 57 -3.71 6.59 -0.54
CA SER A 57 -5.09 7.07 -0.54
C SER A 57 -5.22 8.48 0.04
N GLU A 58 -4.53 8.76 1.15
CA GLU A 58 -4.47 10.10 1.74
C GLU A 58 -3.81 11.12 0.82
N LEU A 59 -2.70 10.75 0.15
CA LEU A 59 -2.05 11.62 -0.82
C LEU A 59 -2.95 11.93 -2.03
N MET A 60 -3.67 10.94 -2.56
CA MET A 60 -4.61 11.15 -3.67
C MET A 60 -5.75 12.10 -3.28
N ASN A 61 -6.35 11.89 -2.09
CA ASN A 61 -7.39 12.77 -1.57
C ASN A 61 -6.87 14.20 -1.35
N GLY A 62 -5.65 14.33 -0.82
CA GLY A 62 -5.00 15.63 -0.62
C GLY A 62 -4.70 16.35 -1.94
N LEU A 63 -4.25 15.62 -2.96
CA LEU A 63 -4.04 16.17 -4.31
C LEU A 63 -5.34 16.66 -4.94
N GLU A 64 -6.44 15.93 -4.78
CA GLU A 64 -7.76 16.35 -5.27
C GLU A 64 -8.19 17.65 -4.60
N ALA A 65 -8.12 17.73 -3.27
CA ALA A 65 -8.46 18.93 -2.51
C ALA A 65 -7.58 20.14 -2.89
N LEU A 66 -6.27 19.94 -3.09
CA LEU A 66 -5.37 20.97 -3.58
C LEU A 66 -5.75 21.45 -4.98
N GLY A 67 -6.12 20.53 -5.88
CA GLY A 67 -6.62 20.87 -7.21
C GLY A 67 -7.87 21.75 -7.15
N GLN A 68 -8.81 21.44 -6.25
CA GLN A 68 -10.01 22.26 -6.04
C GLN A 68 -9.65 23.67 -5.54
N VAL A 69 -8.73 23.79 -4.57
CA VAL A 69 -8.26 25.10 -4.06
C VAL A 69 -7.62 25.93 -5.17
N ILE A 70 -6.75 25.32 -5.99
CA ILE A 70 -6.09 25.99 -7.12
C ILE A 70 -7.14 26.47 -8.14
N ALA A 71 -8.11 25.62 -8.49
CA ALA A 71 -9.18 25.97 -9.42
C ALA A 71 -10.03 27.14 -8.87
N HIS A 72 -10.40 27.11 -7.60
CA HIS A 72 -11.12 28.20 -6.96
C HIS A 72 -10.34 29.51 -6.96
N ALA A 73 -9.04 29.47 -6.66
CA ALA A 73 -8.20 30.66 -6.68
C ALA A 73 -8.04 31.23 -8.10
N ALA A 74 -7.91 30.38 -9.11
CA ALA A 74 -7.82 30.80 -10.50
C ALA A 74 -9.11 31.45 -11.02
N LEU A 75 -10.27 30.98 -10.56
CA LEU A 75 -11.59 31.52 -10.93
C LEU A 75 -11.96 32.81 -10.18
N ASN A 76 -11.23 33.18 -9.13
CA ASN A 76 -11.53 34.35 -8.29
C ASN A 76 -10.30 35.28 -8.13
N PRO A 77 -9.70 35.78 -9.23
CA PRO A 77 -8.47 36.57 -9.17
C PRO A 77 -8.63 37.84 -8.33
N ASP A 78 -9.81 38.46 -8.35
CA ASP A 78 -10.10 39.71 -7.65
C ASP A 78 -10.25 39.55 -6.12
N ARG A 79 -10.27 38.32 -5.59
CA ARG A 79 -10.42 38.01 -4.16
C ARG A 79 -9.11 37.59 -3.50
N GLY A 80 -7.99 38.08 -4.01
CA GLY A 80 -6.66 37.70 -3.52
C GLY A 80 -6.21 36.35 -4.09
N GLY A 81 -6.35 36.19 -5.41
CA GLY A 81 -5.86 35.01 -6.14
C GLY A 81 -4.38 34.73 -5.88
N LEU A 82 -3.94 33.54 -6.27
CA LEU A 82 -2.57 33.09 -6.01
C LEU A 82 -1.56 33.93 -6.79
N ASP A 83 -0.53 34.43 -6.11
CA ASP A 83 0.59 35.07 -6.76
C ASP A 83 1.50 34.04 -7.47
N LYS A 84 2.45 34.53 -8.27
CA LYS A 84 3.38 33.68 -9.02
C LYS A 84 4.20 32.74 -8.12
N HIS A 85 4.65 33.21 -6.95
CA HIS A 85 5.45 32.41 -6.03
C HIS A 85 4.61 31.30 -5.38
N GLN A 86 3.39 31.61 -4.96
CA GLN A 86 2.42 30.65 -4.43
C GLN A 86 2.09 29.58 -5.48
N MET A 87 1.83 29.98 -6.72
CA MET A 87 1.56 29.04 -7.82
C MET A 87 2.75 28.12 -8.10
N MET A 88 3.98 28.66 -8.13
CA MET A 88 5.20 27.87 -8.30
C MET A 88 5.40 26.88 -7.14
N SER A 89 5.15 27.33 -5.90
CA SER A 89 5.28 26.50 -4.70
C SER A 89 4.26 25.35 -4.70
N LEU A 90 3.02 25.62 -5.09
CA LEU A 90 1.97 24.60 -5.23
C LEU A 90 2.30 23.60 -6.35
N GLY A 91 2.77 24.08 -7.50
CA GLY A 91 3.22 23.21 -8.59
C GLY A 91 4.38 22.30 -8.17
N ALA A 92 5.34 22.81 -7.40
CA ALA A 92 6.43 22.02 -6.84
C ALA A 92 5.93 20.97 -5.84
N LEU A 93 4.98 21.33 -4.97
CA LEU A 93 4.37 20.40 -4.02
C LEU A 93 3.59 19.29 -4.71
N VAL A 94 2.73 19.62 -5.69
CA VAL A 94 1.98 18.62 -6.47
C VAL A 94 2.93 17.65 -7.16
N LYS A 95 4.02 18.16 -7.76
CA LYS A 95 5.05 17.30 -8.37
C LYS A 95 5.69 16.37 -7.35
N HIS A 96 6.01 16.86 -6.15
CA HIS A 96 6.62 16.04 -5.10
C HIS A 96 5.68 14.93 -4.64
N VAL A 97 4.42 15.26 -4.34
CA VAL A 97 3.40 14.30 -3.89
C VAL A 97 3.10 13.25 -4.97
N ALA A 98 3.07 13.65 -6.25
CA ALA A 98 2.88 12.69 -7.35
C ALA A 98 4.00 11.64 -7.42
N VAL A 99 5.26 12.04 -7.18
CA VAL A 99 6.39 11.11 -7.14
C VAL A 99 6.29 10.19 -5.92
N GLU A 100 5.90 10.71 -4.76
CA GLU A 100 5.70 9.90 -3.55
C GLU A 100 4.58 8.87 -3.72
N ALA A 101 3.46 9.26 -4.34
CA ALA A 101 2.37 8.35 -4.66
C ALA A 101 2.78 7.21 -5.60
N GLN A 102 3.57 7.53 -6.64
CA GLN A 102 4.14 6.51 -7.54
C GLN A 102 5.01 5.52 -6.78
N PHE A 103 5.86 6.03 -5.87
CA PHE A 103 6.68 5.19 -5.01
C PHE A 103 5.83 4.28 -4.11
N LEU A 104 4.81 4.81 -3.44
CA LEU A 104 3.93 4.04 -2.57
C LEU A 104 3.15 2.96 -3.34
N GLN A 105 2.69 3.26 -4.55
CA GLN A 105 2.02 2.29 -5.42
C GLN A 105 2.96 1.15 -5.83
N GLU A 106 4.18 1.48 -6.26
CA GLU A 106 5.21 0.48 -6.60
C GLU A 106 5.58 -0.38 -5.39
N LEU A 107 5.71 0.25 -4.21
CA LEU A 107 6.04 -0.45 -2.98
C LEU A 107 4.93 -1.43 -2.57
N ASP A 108 3.67 -0.99 -2.59
CA ASP A 108 2.52 -1.84 -2.30
C ASP A 108 2.43 -3.02 -3.27
N PHE A 109 2.66 -2.77 -4.56
CA PHE A 109 2.73 -3.81 -5.59
C PHE A 109 3.80 -4.86 -5.26
N ARG A 110 5.03 -4.43 -4.95
CA ARG A 110 6.14 -5.34 -4.60
C ARG A 110 5.88 -6.15 -3.34
N LEU A 111 5.34 -5.51 -2.30
CA LEU A 111 4.97 -6.20 -1.06
C LEU A 111 3.90 -7.26 -1.33
N SER A 112 2.88 -6.91 -2.12
CA SER A 112 1.81 -7.82 -2.53
C SER A 112 2.32 -8.99 -3.37
N GLU A 113 3.23 -8.76 -4.32
CA GLU A 113 3.86 -9.82 -5.10
C GLU A 113 4.67 -10.77 -4.21
N ALA A 114 5.44 -10.25 -3.26
CA ALA A 114 6.21 -11.08 -2.35
C ALA A 114 5.33 -11.94 -1.45
N LEU A 115 4.22 -11.39 -0.95
CA LEU A 115 3.21 -12.12 -0.19
C LEU A 115 2.52 -13.21 -1.04
N GLY A 116 2.28 -12.94 -2.33
CA GLY A 116 1.67 -13.89 -3.26
C GLY A 116 2.60 -15.04 -3.63
N ALA A 117 3.88 -14.76 -3.90
CA ALA A 117 4.87 -15.77 -4.30
C ALA A 117 5.21 -16.77 -3.18
N ASP A 118 5.12 -16.34 -1.93
CA ASP A 118 5.39 -17.17 -0.75
C ASP A 118 4.15 -17.98 -0.32
N SER A 119 2.97 -17.75 -0.91
CA SER A 119 1.79 -18.58 -0.64
C SER A 119 2.04 -20.02 -1.13
N PRO A 120 1.84 -21.05 -0.29
CA PRO A 120 2.10 -22.41 -0.70
C PRO A 120 1.14 -22.76 -1.85
N ALA A 121 1.70 -22.90 -3.05
CA ALA A 121 1.04 -23.59 -4.14
C ALA A 121 0.76 -25.04 -3.68
N GLY A 122 -0.41 -25.28 -3.07
CA GLY A 122 -0.79 -26.63 -2.63
C GLY A 122 -1.69 -26.77 -1.40
N ALA A 123 -2.30 -25.72 -0.86
CA ALA A 123 -3.40 -25.88 0.10
C ALA A 123 -4.73 -26.05 -0.66
N ASP A 124 -5.19 -27.30 -0.72
CA ASP A 124 -6.54 -27.78 -1.03
C ASP A 124 -6.97 -27.91 -2.50
N SER A 125 -6.53 -28.99 -3.13
CA SER A 125 -7.49 -29.89 -3.78
C SER A 125 -7.61 -31.14 -2.90
N PRO A 126 -8.74 -31.37 -2.22
CA PRO A 126 -8.99 -32.64 -1.56
C PRO A 126 -8.95 -33.72 -2.64
N GLY A 127 -7.99 -34.64 -2.51
CA GLY A 127 -7.89 -35.78 -3.39
C GLY A 127 -9.23 -36.49 -3.45
N THR A 128 -9.84 -36.51 -4.63
CA THR A 128 -10.90 -37.46 -4.96
C THR A 128 -10.34 -38.85 -4.66
N PRO A 129 -10.90 -39.61 -3.71
CA PRO A 129 -10.47 -40.99 -3.54
C PRO A 129 -10.82 -41.74 -4.82
N ASN A 130 -9.78 -42.22 -5.51
CA ASN A 130 -9.90 -43.11 -6.65
C ASN A 130 -10.70 -44.35 -6.23
N SER A 131 -11.96 -44.38 -6.65
CA SER A 131 -12.83 -45.56 -6.64
C SER A 131 -12.40 -46.51 -7.76
N PHE A 132 -11.27 -47.19 -7.58
CA PHE A 132 -10.97 -48.43 -8.32
C PHE A 132 -11.34 -49.61 -7.43
N GLY A 133 -12.65 -49.91 -7.39
CA GLY A 133 -13.16 -51.20 -6.96
C GLY A 133 -13.35 -52.08 -8.18
N GLY A 134 -12.43 -53.02 -8.39
CA GLY A 134 -12.65 -54.16 -9.28
C GLY A 134 -13.31 -55.31 -8.51
N ALA A 135 -14.30 -55.94 -9.14
CA ALA A 135 -14.72 -57.34 -8.99
C ALA A 135 -15.74 -57.56 -10.13
N ALA A 136 -15.36 -58.30 -11.18
CA ALA A 136 -15.56 -59.74 -11.32
C ALA A 136 -17.02 -60.10 -11.60
#